data_AF-A0A2X1RJZ4-F1
#
_entry.id   AF-A0A2X1RJZ4-F1
#
_cell.length_a   1.000
_cell.length_b   1.000
_cell.length_c   1.000
_cell.angle_alpha   90.00
_cell.angle_beta   90.00
_cell.angle_gamma   90.00
#
_symmetry.space_group_name_H-M   'P 1'
#
loop_
_entity.id
_entity.type
_entity.pdbx_description
1 polymer ?
#
loop_
_entity_poly.entity_id
_entity_poly.type
_entity_poly.pdbx_seq_one_letter_code
_entity_poly.pdbx_strand_id
1 'polypeptide(L)' 'MDGAPETYLVDENGVIRYRHSGLLDKETWQTVFLPKIEALKNK' A
#
# COMPACT_ATOMS: atom_id res chain seq x y z
N MET A 1 18.89 10.38 -5.99
CA MET A 1 18.93 9.23 -6.92
C MET A 1 17.87 8.28 -6.41
N ASP A 2 16.62 8.61 -6.70
CA ASP A 2 15.46 8.07 -5.97
C ASP A 2 14.91 6.86 -6.75
N GLY A 3 15.80 5.91 -7.03
CA GLY A 3 15.49 4.74 -7.85
C GLY A 3 15.04 3.55 -7.00
N ALA A 4 14.06 3.74 -6.12
CA ALA A 4 13.43 2.61 -5.43
C ALA A 4 12.09 2.29 -6.11
N PRO A 5 11.65 1.03 -6.11
CA PRO A 5 10.29 0.71 -6.55
C PRO A 5 9.28 1.49 -5.69
N GLU A 6 8.16 1.87 -6.30
CA GLU A 6 7.03 2.48 -5.61
C GLU A 6 5.81 1.58 -5.73
N THR A 7 5.07 1.48 -4.62
CA THR A 7 3.84 0.69 -4.57
C THR A 7 2.69 1.57 -4.11
N TYR A 8 1.57 1.50 -4.82
CA TYR A 8 0.37 2.27 -4.52
C TYR A 8 -0.76 1.33 -4.10
N LEU A 9 -1.46 1.69 -3.02
CA LEU A 9 -2.74 1.09 -2.66
C LEU A 9 -3.85 1.97 -3.22
N VAL A 10 -4.62 1.43 -4.15
CA VAL A 10 -5.73 2.10 -4.83
C VAL A 10 -7.02 1.38 -4.44
N ASP A 11 -8.09 2.14 -4.15
CA ASP A 11 -9.40 1.56 -3.83
C ASP A 11 -10.26 1.29 -5.08
N GLU A 12 -11.47 0.78 -4.85
CA GLU A 12 -12.44 0.45 -5.90
C GLU A 12 -12.90 1.65 -6.75
N ASN A 13 -12.75 2.88 -6.24
CA ASN A 13 -13.10 4.12 -6.94
C ASN A 13 -11.92 4.69 -7.73
N GLY A 14 -10.79 3.98 -7.78
CA GLY A 14 -9.56 4.44 -8.43
C GLY A 14 -8.81 5.50 -7.62
N VAL A 15 -9.12 5.68 -6.32
CA VAL A 15 -8.48 6.68 -5.46
C VAL A 15 -7.28 6.07 -4.76
N ILE A 16 -6.13 6.74 -4.84
CA ILE A 16 -4.93 6.36 -4.08
C ILE A 16 -5.19 6.58 -2.60
N ARG A 17 -5.09 5.50 -1.81
CA ARG A 17 -5.24 5.52 -0.35
C ARG A 17 -3.91 5.49 0.38
N TYR A 18 -2.85 5.02 -0.28
CA TYR A 18 -1.50 4.99 0.27
C TYR A 18 -0.44 4.86 -0.83
N ARG A 19 0.74 5.47 -0.61
CA ARG A 19 1.95 5.33 -1.42
C ARG A 19 3.09 4.85 -0.52
N HIS A 20 3.77 3.79 -0.96
CA HIS A 20 5.00 3.28 -0.36
C HIS A 20 6.16 3.53 -1.30
N SER A 21 7.27 4.01 -0.75
CA SER A 21 8.52 4.22 -1.48
C SER A 21 9.56 3.27 -0.91
N GLY A 22 10.12 2.37 -1.73
CA GLY A 22 11.02 1.33 -1.26
C GLY A 22 10.58 -0.07 -1.65
N LEU A 23 11.46 -1.03 -1.40
CA LEU A 23 11.14 -2.45 -1.53
C LEU A 23 9.89 -2.78 -0.70
N LEU A 24 8.97 -3.52 -1.30
CA LEU A 24 7.85 -4.12 -0.59
C LEU A 24 8.28 -5.49 -0.07
N ASP A 25 8.62 -5.56 1.21
CA ASP A 25 8.94 -6.83 1.89
C ASP A 25 7.75 -7.38 2.67
N LYS A 26 7.94 -8.56 3.27
CA LYS A 26 6.90 -9.26 4.02
C LYS A 26 6.46 -8.49 5.27
N GLU A 27 7.39 -7.81 5.93
CA GLU A 27 7.09 -7.02 7.12
C GLU A 27 6.22 -5.82 6.76
N THR A 28 6.62 -5.06 5.75
CA THR A 28 5.86 -3.92 5.21
C THR A 28 4.47 -4.37 4.72
N TRP A 29 4.39 -5.53 4.07
CA TRP A 29 3.11 -6.09 3.66
C TRP A 29 2.18 -6.36 4.86
N GLN A 30 2.68 -7.06 5.88
CA GLN A 30 1.88 -7.47 7.04
C GLN A 30 1.50 -6.31 7.96
N THR A 31 2.40 -5.35 8.16
CA THR A 31 2.23 -4.26 9.13
C THR A 31 1.62 -3.01 8.53
N VAL A 32 1.78 -2.77 7.22
CA VAL A 32 1.32 -1.55 6.55
C VAL A 32 0.18 -1.82 5.57
N PHE A 33 0.39 -2.71 4.60
CA PHE A 33 -0.58 -2.90 3.50
C PHE A 33 -1.80 -3.68 3.93
N LEU A 34 -1.62 -4.83 4.59
CA LEU A 34 -2.72 -5.71 4.96
C LEU A 34 -3.76 -5.01 5.85
N PRO A 35 -3.39 -4.27 6.92
CA PRO A 35 -4.38 -3.56 7.73
C PRO A 35 -5.13 -2.47 6.95
N LYS A 36 -4.45 -1.77 6.03
CA LYS A 36 -5.09 -0.75 5.19
C LYS A 36 -6.07 -1.35 4.19
N ILE A 37 -5.73 -2.51 3.60
CA ILE A 37 -6.61 -3.25 2.70
C ILE A 37 -7.87 -3.69 3.45
N GLU A 38 -7.73 -4.28 4.64
CA GLU A 38 -8.89 -4.71 5.44
C GLU A 38 -9.78 -3.52 5.87
N ALA A 39 -9.18 -2.36 6.17
CA ALA A 39 -9.93 -1.14 6.47
C ALA A 39 -10.75 -0.61 5.28
N LEU A 40 -10.39 -0.96 4.03
CA LEU A 40 -11.14 -0.60 2.84
C LEU A 40 -12.30 -1.57 2.55
N LYS A 41 -12.16 -2.85 2.93
CA LYS A 41 -13.22 -3.86 2.73
C LYS A 41 -14.40 -3.71 3.68
N ASN A 42 -14.17 -3.12 4.86
CA ASN A 42 -15.20 -2.95 5.90
C ASN A 42 -15.94 -1.60 5.78
N LYS A 43 -15.96 -1.02 4.57
CA LYS A 43 -16.76 0.16 4.22
C LYS A 43 -17.85 -0.23 3.25
#